data_AF-A0A7K1ELL5-F1
#
_entry.id   AF-A0A7K1ELL5-F1
#
_cell.length_a   1.000
_cell.length_b   1.000
_cell.length_c   1.000
_cell.angle_alpha   90.00
_cell.angle_beta   90.00
_cell.angle_gamma   90.00
#
_symmetry.space_group_name_H-M   'P 1'
#
loop_
_entity.id
_entity.type
_entity.pdbx_description
1 polymer ?
#
loop_
_entity_poly.entity_id
_entity_poly.type
_entity_poly.pdbx_seq_one_letter_code
_entity_poly.pdbx_strand_id
1 'polypeptide(L)'
;MKVLLSILTEMADIPRDVDQVATALNSLGLPVEQMQVVGKPVEGVITAKIVRTEKHPDAAKVTRCFVDAGDGELRHVWCGATNMKDGDIVALATLGTTMPSGMEIARRGILGIDSEGMLCSESELGLAEESDGIVILPATTPLGVGVFDALGIEHDVVLELDLTRNRADCWGHLGVARDLAAYFNVPLRGPRCEPGALGAAKEIPVAIKDEEHCGSFTISYVSGVRVGSSPQWVSSRLAHLGMRSINNVVDASNLVMWETNQPNHAYDADVVSSFVVRLARDGEVMTTLDGAERSLSVEDLLICDGKDDSAVGLAGVMGDLHSEITDATVNLAIESAWFNPDSVRFAAQRHGLRSEASVRFERGTDPEGWVLAAERFVTILRETCPDVVLHASPAVVRNGHCPQVREVKVSAQQVEKLLGVHVPVDKMLSILDS
;
A
#
# COMPACT_ATOMS: atom_id res chain seq x y z
N MET A 1 6.10 10.77 -5.56
CA MET A 1 5.91 9.30 -5.43
C MET A 1 6.66 8.86 -4.19
N LYS A 2 6.02 8.18 -3.24
CA LYS A 2 6.69 7.71 -2.02
C LYS A 2 7.24 6.29 -2.20
N VAL A 3 8.45 6.05 -1.73
CA VAL A 3 9.03 4.69 -1.64
C VAL A 3 9.66 4.46 -0.28
N LEU A 4 9.58 3.22 0.20
CA LEU A 4 10.18 2.76 1.44
C LEU A 4 11.54 2.15 1.17
N LEU A 5 12.56 2.56 1.94
CA LEU A 5 13.90 2.01 1.82
C LEU A 5 13.92 0.50 2.11
N SER A 6 13.12 0.02 3.08
CA SER A 6 13.01 -1.41 3.37
C SER A 6 12.62 -2.22 2.13
N ILE A 7 11.55 -1.83 1.43
CA ILE A 7 11.05 -2.52 0.23
C ILE A 7 12.13 -2.51 -0.87
N LEU A 8 12.83 -1.39 -1.07
CA LEU A 8 13.91 -1.32 -2.05
C LEU A 8 15.05 -2.31 -1.72
N THR A 9 15.42 -2.43 -0.44
CA THR A 9 16.46 -3.38 0.01
C THR A 9 16.01 -4.84 0.03
N GLU A 10 14.72 -5.11 0.09
CA GLU A 10 14.16 -6.46 -0.12
C GLU A 10 14.25 -6.86 -1.60
N MET A 11 13.97 -5.91 -2.50
CA MET A 11 13.96 -6.14 -3.95
C MET A 11 15.36 -6.19 -4.56
N ALA A 12 16.38 -5.56 -3.98
CA ALA A 12 17.74 -5.55 -4.51
C ALA A 12 18.80 -5.43 -3.39
N ASP A 13 20.01 -5.94 -3.64
CA ASP A 13 21.15 -5.88 -2.70
C ASP A 13 21.80 -4.49 -2.61
N ILE A 14 20.98 -3.44 -2.46
CA ILE A 14 21.44 -2.05 -2.41
C ILE A 14 21.92 -1.68 -0.98
N PRO A 15 22.75 -0.63 -0.84
CA PRO A 15 23.13 -0.13 0.48
C PRO A 15 21.93 0.28 1.33
N ARG A 16 22.01 0.05 2.64
CA ARG A 16 21.03 0.55 3.62
C ARG A 16 21.30 1.99 4.07
N ASP A 17 22.43 2.55 3.69
CA ASP A 17 22.76 3.95 3.94
C ASP A 17 21.89 4.83 3.03
N VAL A 18 20.95 5.56 3.65
CA VAL A 18 19.97 6.35 2.92
C VAL A 18 20.60 7.52 2.15
N ASP A 19 21.70 8.09 2.64
CA ASP A 19 22.36 9.20 1.95
C ASP A 19 23.01 8.71 0.65
N GLN A 20 23.55 7.48 0.66
CA GLN A 20 24.08 6.84 -0.55
C GLN A 20 22.96 6.53 -1.55
N VAL A 21 21.82 5.99 -1.08
CA VAL A 21 20.67 5.70 -1.94
C VAL A 21 20.09 6.99 -2.54
N ALA A 22 19.92 8.05 -1.74
CA ALA A 22 19.42 9.33 -2.23
C ALA A 22 20.35 9.96 -3.27
N THR A 23 21.67 9.87 -3.06
CA THR A 23 22.67 10.34 -4.03
C THR A 23 22.58 9.57 -5.36
N ALA A 24 22.40 8.24 -5.30
CA ALA A 24 22.22 7.41 -6.48
C ALA A 24 20.94 7.79 -7.24
N LEU A 25 19.80 7.89 -6.54
CA LEU A 25 18.51 8.29 -7.13
C LEU A 25 18.58 9.63 -7.84
N ASN A 26 19.18 10.65 -7.19
CA ASN A 26 19.40 11.96 -7.82
C ASN A 26 20.23 11.86 -9.10
N SER A 27 21.25 11.01 -9.12
CA SER A 27 22.12 10.78 -10.29
C SER A 27 21.42 10.04 -11.43
N LEU A 28 20.44 9.20 -11.10
CA LEU A 28 19.60 8.45 -12.04
C LEU A 28 18.46 9.29 -12.63
N GLY A 29 18.34 10.56 -12.23
CA GLY A 29 17.24 11.42 -12.64
C GLY A 29 15.93 11.09 -11.93
N LEU A 30 16.01 10.57 -10.70
CA LEU A 30 14.89 10.35 -9.77
C LEU A 30 15.10 11.25 -8.53
N PRO A 31 14.89 12.58 -8.63
CA PRO A 31 15.18 13.50 -7.53
C PRO A 31 14.42 13.15 -6.26
N VAL A 32 15.13 13.11 -5.13
CA VAL A 32 14.53 12.96 -3.79
C VAL A 32 14.18 14.35 -3.27
N GLU A 33 12.88 14.67 -3.20
CA GLU A 33 12.40 15.96 -2.69
C GLU A 33 12.37 16.01 -1.17
N GLN A 34 11.95 14.91 -0.55
CA GLN A 34 11.83 14.80 0.89
C GLN A 34 12.26 13.41 1.36
N MET A 35 12.86 13.38 2.54
CA MET A 35 13.19 12.17 3.27
C MET A 35 12.59 12.25 4.67
N GLN A 36 11.85 11.22 5.07
CA GLN A 36 11.21 11.16 6.37
C GLN A 36 11.52 9.81 7.04
N VAL A 37 12.08 9.86 8.23
CA VAL A 37 12.20 8.69 9.09
C VAL A 37 10.83 8.42 9.73
N VAL A 38 10.30 7.22 9.53
CA VAL A 38 8.98 6.79 10.01
C VAL A 38 9.13 5.58 10.93
N GLY A 39 8.11 5.35 11.76
CA GLY A 39 8.14 4.25 12.73
C GLY A 39 9.27 4.37 13.75
N LYS A 40 9.80 5.59 13.99
CA LYS A 40 10.85 5.83 14.99
C LYS A 40 10.31 5.47 16.38
N PRO A 41 10.87 4.46 17.06
CA PRO A 41 10.41 4.09 18.38
C PRO A 41 10.58 5.26 19.37
N VAL A 42 9.59 5.45 20.23
CA VAL A 42 9.72 6.34 21.38
C VAL A 42 10.30 5.53 22.53
N GLU A 43 11.63 5.62 22.70
CA GLU A 43 12.34 4.94 23.79
C GLU A 43 11.74 5.34 25.15
N GLY A 44 11.31 4.34 25.93
CA GLY A 44 10.66 4.56 27.23
C GLY A 44 9.12 4.47 27.21
N VAL A 45 8.51 4.30 26.03
CA VAL A 45 7.10 3.92 25.91
C VAL A 45 6.95 2.40 25.80
N ILE A 46 6.35 1.81 26.82
CA ILE A 46 6.19 0.37 26.98
C ILE A 46 4.72 -0.02 27.11
N THR A 47 4.41 -1.28 26.85
CA THR A 47 3.08 -1.86 27.07
C THR A 47 2.82 -2.08 28.57
N ALA A 48 1.67 -1.64 29.07
CA ALA A 48 1.25 -1.86 30.45
C ALA A 48 -0.23 -2.24 30.53
N LYS A 49 -0.64 -2.93 31.58
CA LYS A 49 -2.03 -3.32 31.83
C LYS A 49 -2.68 -2.40 32.84
N ILE A 50 -3.88 -1.91 32.56
CA ILE A 50 -4.71 -1.21 33.54
C ILE A 50 -5.27 -2.24 34.52
N VAL A 51 -4.78 -2.21 35.75
CA VAL A 51 -5.25 -3.10 36.82
C VAL A 51 -6.58 -2.60 37.37
N ARG A 52 -6.71 -1.29 37.55
CA ARG A 52 -7.95 -0.65 38.05
C ARG A 52 -7.99 0.84 37.71
N THR A 53 -9.20 1.38 37.61
CA THR A 53 -9.47 2.80 37.42
C THR A 53 -10.29 3.39 38.58
N GLU A 54 -10.01 4.64 38.94
CA GLU A 54 -10.77 5.37 39.97
C GLU A 54 -11.08 6.80 39.52
N LYS A 55 -12.32 7.26 39.73
CA LYS A 55 -12.67 8.67 39.56
C LYS A 55 -12.40 9.44 40.85
N HIS A 56 -11.82 10.63 40.72
CA HIS A 56 -11.62 11.53 41.85
C HIS A 56 -12.75 12.57 41.89
N PRO A 57 -13.43 12.79 43.03
CA PRO A 57 -14.56 13.71 43.12
C PRO A 57 -14.20 15.15 42.71
N ASP A 58 -12.98 15.58 43.05
CA ASP A 58 -12.49 16.93 42.73
C ASP A 58 -11.79 17.05 41.35
N ALA A 59 -11.72 15.99 40.55
CA ALA A 59 -11.08 15.98 39.24
C ALA A 59 -11.97 15.32 38.16
N ALA A 60 -13.14 15.89 37.91
CA ALA A 60 -14.19 15.29 37.06
C ALA A 60 -13.78 15.00 35.60
N LYS A 61 -12.71 15.61 35.09
CA LYS A 61 -12.22 15.46 33.70
C LYS A 61 -11.11 14.42 33.53
N VAL A 62 -10.59 13.84 34.62
CA VAL A 62 -9.49 12.87 34.56
C VAL A 62 -9.78 11.67 35.44
N THR A 63 -9.26 10.52 35.04
CA THR A 63 -9.40 9.24 35.73
C THR A 63 -8.03 8.80 36.23
N ARG A 64 -7.99 8.31 37.47
CA ARG A 64 -6.81 7.68 38.04
C ARG A 64 -6.70 6.28 37.49
N CYS A 65 -5.62 5.99 36.81
CA CYS A 65 -5.32 4.67 36.27
C CYS A 65 -4.18 4.07 37.07
N PHE A 66 -4.37 2.83 37.51
CA PHE A 66 -3.33 2.07 38.19
C PHE A 66 -2.86 0.99 37.23
N VAL A 67 -1.61 1.10 36.79
CA VAL A 67 -1.07 0.29 35.69
C VAL A 67 0.12 -0.55 36.14
N ASP A 68 0.27 -1.72 35.54
CA ASP A 68 1.38 -2.65 35.77
C ASP A 68 2.05 -2.98 34.43
N ALA A 69 3.36 -2.78 34.34
CA ALA A 69 4.15 -3.05 33.14
C ALA A 69 4.67 -4.50 33.07
N GLY A 70 4.16 -5.39 33.93
CA GLY A 70 4.58 -6.80 34.00
C GLY A 70 5.72 -7.05 35.00
N ASP A 71 6.14 -6.02 35.73
CA ASP A 71 7.13 -6.11 36.81
C ASP A 71 6.49 -6.26 38.19
N GLY A 72 5.16 -6.21 38.28
CA GLY A 72 4.42 -6.30 39.53
C GLY A 72 4.41 -4.98 40.33
N GLU A 73 4.98 -3.91 39.78
CA GLU A 73 4.93 -2.58 40.37
C GLU A 73 3.72 -1.80 39.84
N LEU A 74 2.81 -1.48 40.75
CA LEU A 74 1.60 -0.72 40.47
C LEU A 74 1.91 0.78 40.44
N ARG A 75 1.85 1.36 39.24
CA ARG A 75 2.11 2.78 38.99
C ARG A 75 0.81 3.55 38.86
N HIS A 76 0.77 4.75 39.43
CA HIS A 76 -0.39 5.63 39.32
C HIS A 76 -0.21 6.64 38.17
N VAL A 77 -1.19 6.72 37.27
CA VAL A 77 -1.18 7.65 36.13
C VAL A 77 -2.52 8.39 36.03
N TRP A 78 -2.47 9.70 35.82
CA TRP A 78 -3.66 10.47 35.46
C TRP A 78 -3.93 10.37 33.96
N CYS A 79 -5.15 10.00 33.56
CA CYS A 79 -5.53 9.92 32.16
C CYS A 79 -6.85 10.66 31.90
N GLY A 80 -6.88 11.49 30.85
CA GLY A 80 -8.08 12.23 30.43
C GLY A 80 -8.98 11.46 29.45
N ALA A 81 -8.48 10.38 28.85
CA ALA A 81 -9.24 9.59 27.89
C ALA A 81 -10.33 8.76 28.58
N THR A 82 -11.37 8.41 27.83
CA THR A 82 -12.55 7.68 28.33
C THR A 82 -12.75 6.33 27.66
N ASN A 83 -11.93 6.00 26.66
CA ASN A 83 -12.03 4.77 25.89
C ASN A 83 -11.45 3.53 26.61
N MET A 84 -10.83 3.71 27.77
CA MET A 84 -10.14 2.67 28.54
C MET A 84 -11.00 2.04 29.63
N LYS A 85 -10.72 0.78 29.98
CA LYS A 85 -11.32 0.04 31.09
C LYS A 85 -10.29 -0.83 31.82
N ASP A 86 -10.69 -1.32 32.99
CA ASP A 86 -9.91 -2.29 33.75
C ASP A 86 -9.65 -3.54 32.89
N GLY A 87 -8.39 -3.96 32.86
CA GLY A 87 -7.90 -5.11 32.10
C GLY A 87 -7.30 -4.77 30.74
N ASP A 88 -7.49 -3.56 30.21
CA ASP A 88 -6.92 -3.15 28.92
C ASP A 88 -5.39 -3.10 28.95
N ILE A 89 -4.77 -3.45 27.84
CA ILE A 89 -3.33 -3.26 27.61
C ILE A 89 -3.17 -1.95 26.84
N VAL A 90 -2.28 -1.08 27.30
CA VAL A 90 -2.14 0.31 26.85
C VAL A 90 -0.68 0.69 26.69
N ALA A 91 -0.43 1.79 25.98
CA ALA A 91 0.89 2.40 25.86
C ALA A 91 1.18 3.30 27.08
N LEU A 92 2.21 2.98 27.85
CA LEU A 92 2.68 3.74 29.00
C LEU A 92 4.03 4.40 28.68
N ALA A 93 4.06 5.72 28.60
CA ALA A 93 5.31 6.48 28.65
C ALA A 93 5.78 6.58 30.10
N THR A 94 6.96 5.99 30.36
CA THR A 94 7.58 6.00 31.68
C THR A 94 8.28 7.34 31.99
N LEU A 95 8.59 7.59 33.25
CA LEU A 95 9.33 8.78 33.67
C LEU A 95 10.70 8.88 32.97
N GLY A 96 11.06 10.07 32.50
CA GLY A 96 12.27 10.34 31.73
C GLY A 96 12.12 10.12 30.22
N THR A 97 10.97 9.62 29.75
CA THR A 97 10.68 9.46 28.32
C THR A 97 10.57 10.81 27.63
N THR A 98 11.26 10.99 26.51
CA THR A 98 11.09 12.17 25.64
C THR A 98 10.12 11.83 24.51
N MET A 99 8.94 12.45 24.53
CA MET A 99 7.89 12.26 23.52
C MET A 99 8.25 12.94 22.18
N PRO A 100 7.66 12.52 21.05
CA PRO A 100 7.85 13.16 19.74
C PRO A 100 7.62 14.68 19.71
N SER A 101 6.76 15.20 20.59
CA SER A 101 6.52 16.64 20.78
C SER A 101 7.68 17.39 21.46
N GLY A 102 8.71 16.69 21.91
CA GLY A 102 9.81 17.22 22.72
C GLY A 102 9.49 17.30 24.22
N MET A 103 8.30 16.86 24.65
CA MET A 103 7.92 16.81 26.06
C MET A 103 8.64 15.67 26.79
N GLU A 104 9.34 15.99 27.88
CA GLU A 104 9.86 14.99 28.81
C GLU A 104 8.80 14.60 29.84
N ILE A 105 8.59 13.29 30.03
CA ILE A 105 7.66 12.74 31.01
C ILE A 105 8.28 12.84 32.39
N ALA A 106 7.77 13.76 33.21
CA ALA A 106 8.20 13.96 34.59
C ALA A 106 7.04 13.73 35.56
N ARG A 107 7.33 13.53 36.85
CA ARG A 107 6.30 13.48 37.89
C ARG A 107 5.56 14.80 37.93
N ARG A 108 4.30 14.79 37.50
CA ARG A 108 3.39 15.93 37.58
C ARG A 108 2.12 15.49 38.26
N GLY A 109 1.86 16.09 39.42
CA GLY A 109 0.68 15.78 40.21
C GLY A 109 -0.53 16.60 39.83
N ILE A 110 -1.70 15.98 39.92
CA ILE A 110 -3.00 16.66 39.93
C ILE A 110 -3.53 16.53 41.36
N LEU A 111 -3.95 17.65 41.96
CA LEU A 111 -4.43 17.72 43.34
C LEU A 111 -3.45 17.15 44.39
N GLY A 112 -2.14 17.32 44.16
CA GLY A 112 -1.09 16.84 45.06
C GLY A 112 -0.82 15.33 45.00
N ILE A 113 -1.43 14.62 44.05
CA ILE A 113 -1.16 13.20 43.78
C ILE A 113 -0.38 13.08 42.48
N ASP A 114 0.87 12.61 42.58
CA ASP A 114 1.79 12.48 41.45
C ASP A 114 1.34 11.46 40.40
N SER A 115 1.52 11.80 39.12
CA SER A 115 1.47 10.85 38.00
C SER A 115 2.87 10.28 37.75
N GLU A 116 2.97 8.96 37.65
CA GLU A 116 4.22 8.21 37.43
C GLU A 116 4.42 7.82 35.96
N GLY A 117 3.82 8.60 35.05
CA GLY A 117 3.87 8.38 33.62
C GLY A 117 2.69 9.04 32.92
N MET A 118 2.48 8.64 31.67
CA MET A 118 1.39 9.08 30.79
C MET A 118 0.91 7.90 29.95
N LEU A 119 -0.41 7.75 29.79
CA LEU A 119 -0.99 6.79 28.86
C LEU A 119 -1.11 7.45 27.49
N CYS A 120 -0.52 6.85 26.46
CA CYS A 120 -0.32 7.52 25.18
C CYS A 120 -1.43 7.22 24.16
N SER A 121 -1.79 8.23 23.37
CA SER A 121 -2.57 8.07 22.15
C SER A 121 -1.69 7.83 20.91
N GLU A 122 -2.30 7.46 19.78
CA GLU A 122 -1.58 7.33 18.51
C GLU A 122 -0.96 8.67 18.06
N SER A 123 -1.65 9.79 18.30
CA SER A 123 -1.13 11.11 17.95
C SER A 123 0.08 11.52 18.79
N GLU A 124 0.07 11.21 20.09
CA GLU A 124 1.19 11.47 20.98
C GLU A 124 2.42 10.61 20.63
N LEU A 125 2.21 9.42 20.08
CA LEU A 125 3.27 8.56 19.56
C LEU A 125 3.73 8.95 18.15
N GLY A 126 3.09 9.93 17.52
CA GLY A 126 3.40 10.34 16.14
C GLY A 126 2.94 9.34 15.08
N LEU A 127 1.94 8.52 15.40
CA LEU A 127 1.36 7.49 14.53
C LEU A 127 0.12 7.97 13.76
N ALA A 128 -0.56 9.01 14.26
CA ALA A 128 -1.72 9.63 13.65
C ALA A 128 -1.67 11.16 13.83
N GLU A 129 -2.36 11.93 12.99
CA GLU A 129 -2.51 13.38 13.20
C GLU A 129 -3.44 13.68 14.39
N GLU A 130 -4.53 12.93 14.50
CA GLU A 130 -5.53 13.05 15.56
C GLU A 130 -5.90 11.66 16.10
N SER A 131 -6.40 11.63 17.34
CA SER A 131 -6.81 10.38 18.01
C SER A 131 -7.88 10.68 19.06
N ASP A 132 -8.95 9.88 19.07
CA ASP A 132 -10.07 10.06 20.02
C ASP A 132 -9.78 9.56 21.45
N GLY A 133 -8.67 8.84 21.66
CA GLY A 133 -8.31 8.28 22.96
C GLY A 133 -6.92 7.64 22.98
N ILE A 134 -6.61 6.93 24.06
CA ILE A 134 -5.33 6.23 24.21
C ILE A 134 -5.28 4.95 23.37
N VAL A 135 -4.08 4.48 23.07
CA VAL A 135 -3.86 3.20 22.37
C VAL A 135 -4.33 2.05 23.25
N ILE A 136 -5.22 1.21 22.73
CA ILE A 136 -5.66 -0.04 23.35
C ILE A 136 -5.16 -1.20 22.50
N LEU A 137 -4.30 -2.02 23.10
CA LEU A 137 -3.64 -3.15 22.47
C LEU A 137 -4.45 -4.45 22.69
N PRO A 138 -4.26 -5.48 21.84
CA PRO A 138 -4.83 -6.79 22.06
C PRO A 138 -4.51 -7.34 23.46
N ALA A 139 -5.48 -8.01 24.10
CA ALA A 139 -5.30 -8.55 25.45
C ALA A 139 -4.19 -9.62 25.57
N THR A 140 -3.70 -10.13 24.45
CA THR A 140 -2.60 -11.11 24.35
C THR A 140 -1.22 -10.45 24.25
N THR A 141 -1.15 -9.12 24.16
CA THR A 141 0.12 -8.41 24.02
C THR A 141 0.99 -8.60 25.27
N PRO A 142 2.29 -8.96 25.14
CA PRO A 142 3.21 -9.02 26.26
C PRO A 142 3.29 -7.68 27.00
N LEU A 143 3.52 -7.69 28.30
CA LEU A 143 3.73 -6.47 29.09
C LEU A 143 5.23 -6.12 29.14
N GLY A 144 5.54 -4.83 29.32
CA GLY A 144 6.90 -4.33 29.45
C GLY A 144 7.73 -4.28 28.17
N VAL A 145 7.14 -4.59 27.01
CA VAL A 145 7.81 -4.49 25.71
C VAL A 145 7.60 -3.11 25.09
N GLY A 146 8.46 -2.71 24.15
CA GLY A 146 8.33 -1.44 23.43
C GLY A 146 7.01 -1.39 22.67
N VAL A 147 6.29 -0.26 22.76
CA VAL A 147 4.96 -0.16 22.14
C VAL A 147 5.01 -0.30 20.61
N PHE A 148 6.08 0.20 19.98
CA PHE A 148 6.26 0.10 18.53
C PHE A 148 6.49 -1.35 18.10
N ASP A 149 7.23 -2.12 18.89
CA ASP A 149 7.42 -3.56 18.68
C ASP A 149 6.10 -4.32 18.87
N ALA A 150 5.33 -3.97 19.91
CA ALA A 150 4.02 -4.56 20.18
C ALA A 150 2.98 -4.26 19.10
N LEU A 151 3.05 -3.07 18.50
CA LEU A 151 2.24 -2.66 17.36
C LEU A 151 2.81 -3.17 16.02
N GLY A 152 3.97 -3.84 16.01
CA GLY A 152 4.62 -4.32 14.79
C GLY A 152 4.93 -3.20 13.79
N ILE A 153 5.20 -1.99 14.28
CA ILE A 153 5.51 -0.82 13.43
C ILE A 153 6.97 -0.93 13.01
N GLU A 154 7.19 -1.09 11.70
CA GLU A 154 8.53 -1.15 11.15
C GLU A 154 9.16 0.25 11.13
N HIS A 155 10.36 0.38 11.69
CA HIS A 155 11.17 1.58 11.48
C HIS A 155 11.68 1.62 10.04
N ASP A 156 11.46 2.71 9.34
CA ASP A 156 11.82 2.84 7.93
C ASP A 156 12.14 4.28 7.53
N VAL A 157 12.59 4.46 6.29
CA VAL A 157 12.77 5.76 5.67
C VAL A 157 11.90 5.85 4.42
N VAL A 158 10.98 6.82 4.42
CA VAL A 158 10.19 7.21 3.26
C VAL A 158 10.99 8.22 2.45
N LEU A 159 11.21 7.90 1.18
CA LEU A 159 11.78 8.79 0.17
C LEU A 159 10.66 9.28 -0.74
N GLU A 160 10.48 10.59 -0.84
CA GLU A 160 9.54 11.20 -1.78
C GLU A 160 10.27 11.62 -3.05
N LEU A 161 9.91 11.00 -4.16
CA LEU A 161 10.52 11.19 -5.47
C LEU A 161 9.67 12.11 -6.36
N ASP A 162 10.31 13.08 -7.01
CA ASP A 162 9.73 13.83 -8.12
C ASP A 162 9.94 13.07 -9.43
N LEU A 163 8.87 12.46 -9.94
CA LEU A 163 8.94 11.63 -11.14
C LEU A 163 8.47 12.38 -12.37
N THR A 164 9.36 12.52 -13.34
CA THR A 164 9.04 12.97 -14.69
C THR A 164 8.17 11.95 -15.43
N ARG A 165 7.34 12.42 -16.38
CA ARG A 165 6.37 11.57 -17.11
C ARG A 165 7.01 10.42 -17.89
N ASN A 166 8.27 10.55 -18.30
CA ASN A 166 8.99 9.50 -19.04
C ASN A 166 9.42 8.32 -18.16
N ARG A 167 9.31 8.44 -16.83
CA ARG A 167 9.66 7.39 -15.86
C ARG A 167 8.42 6.72 -15.27
N ALA A 168 7.49 6.32 -16.13
CA ALA A 168 6.27 5.62 -15.70
C ALA A 168 6.58 4.33 -14.94
N ASP A 169 7.65 3.64 -15.31
CA ASP A 169 8.20 2.45 -14.66
C ASP A 169 8.51 2.65 -13.16
N CYS A 170 8.89 3.87 -12.76
CA CYS A 170 9.26 4.21 -11.38
C CYS A 170 8.08 4.60 -10.47
N TRP A 171 6.83 4.49 -10.95
CA TRP A 171 5.63 4.67 -10.12
C TRP A 171 5.29 3.46 -9.23
N GLY A 172 6.25 2.55 -9.09
CA GLY A 172 6.28 1.48 -8.10
C GLY A 172 7.72 1.17 -7.67
N HIS A 173 7.87 0.49 -6.54
CA HIS A 173 9.18 0.19 -5.95
C HIS A 173 10.06 -0.64 -6.88
N LEU A 174 9.49 -1.54 -7.67
CA LEU A 174 10.22 -2.41 -8.58
C LEU A 174 11.01 -1.62 -9.64
N GLY A 175 10.44 -0.54 -10.20
CA GLY A 175 11.14 0.32 -11.14
C GLY A 175 12.33 1.04 -10.50
N VAL A 176 12.10 1.61 -9.32
CA VAL A 176 13.14 2.31 -8.55
C VAL A 176 14.25 1.36 -8.11
N ALA A 177 13.89 0.17 -7.62
CA ALA A 177 14.84 -0.85 -7.21
C ALA A 177 15.66 -1.38 -8.40
N ARG A 178 15.05 -1.51 -9.59
CA ARG A 178 15.76 -1.90 -10.82
C ARG A 178 16.83 -0.87 -11.21
N ASP A 179 16.49 0.41 -11.21
CA ASP A 179 17.45 1.49 -11.50
C ASP A 179 18.60 1.51 -10.49
N LEU A 180 18.30 1.34 -9.19
CA LEU A 180 19.33 1.26 -8.15
C LEU A 180 20.19 0.00 -8.27
N ALA A 181 19.59 -1.14 -8.62
CA ALA A 181 20.31 -2.39 -8.84
C ALA A 181 21.33 -2.24 -9.97
N ALA A 182 20.92 -1.62 -11.09
CA ALA A 182 21.81 -1.28 -12.20
C ALA A 182 22.91 -0.29 -11.79
N TYR A 183 22.58 0.76 -11.02
CA TYR A 183 23.55 1.76 -10.55
C TYR A 183 24.62 1.17 -9.65
N PHE A 184 24.23 0.33 -8.68
CA PHE A 184 25.16 -0.32 -7.74
C PHE A 184 25.77 -1.60 -8.31
N ASN A 185 25.35 -2.04 -9.50
CA ASN A 185 25.76 -3.29 -10.14
C ASN A 185 25.54 -4.50 -9.23
N VAL A 186 24.31 -4.61 -8.71
CA VAL A 186 23.87 -5.69 -7.82
C VAL A 186 22.65 -6.41 -8.39
N PRO A 187 22.38 -7.67 -8.01
CA PRO A 187 21.22 -8.38 -8.53
C PRO A 187 19.88 -7.76 -8.09
N LEU A 188 18.94 -7.65 -9.04
CA LEU A 188 17.53 -7.42 -8.76
C LEU A 188 16.83 -8.76 -8.47
N ARG A 189 16.18 -8.86 -7.31
CA ARG A 189 15.33 -9.98 -6.92
C ARG A 189 13.85 -9.77 -7.28
N GLY A 190 13.39 -8.52 -7.21
CA GLY A 190 11.98 -8.17 -7.35
C GLY A 190 11.15 -8.48 -6.10
N PRO A 191 9.81 -8.33 -6.16
CA PRO A 191 8.94 -8.63 -5.02
C PRO A 191 8.94 -10.11 -4.68
N ARG A 192 8.88 -10.44 -3.38
CA ARG A 192 8.81 -11.82 -2.91
C ARG A 192 7.49 -12.47 -3.32
N CYS A 193 7.56 -13.46 -4.21
CA CYS A 193 6.42 -14.22 -4.70
C CYS A 193 6.53 -15.68 -4.27
N GLU A 194 5.55 -16.14 -3.51
CA GLU A 194 5.37 -17.53 -3.09
C GLU A 194 3.90 -17.90 -3.29
N PRO A 195 3.38 -17.95 -4.54
CA PRO A 195 1.96 -18.17 -4.82
C PRO A 195 1.48 -19.60 -4.53
N GLY A 196 2.37 -20.52 -4.17
CA GLY A 196 2.04 -21.93 -3.91
C GLY A 196 1.75 -22.71 -5.19
N ALA A 197 1.17 -23.91 -5.06
CA ALA A 197 0.75 -24.69 -6.22
C ALA A 197 -0.53 -24.10 -6.82
N LEU A 198 -0.57 -23.99 -8.16
CA LEU A 198 -1.77 -23.55 -8.86
C LEU A 198 -2.92 -24.56 -8.66
N GLY A 199 -4.12 -24.04 -8.47
CA GLY A 199 -5.35 -24.81 -8.46
C GLY A 199 -5.75 -25.31 -9.86
N ALA A 200 -6.88 -26.03 -9.92
CA ALA A 200 -7.47 -26.45 -11.19
C ALA A 200 -7.77 -25.24 -12.10
N ALA A 201 -7.66 -25.43 -13.41
CA ALA A 201 -7.93 -24.40 -14.40
C ALA A 201 -9.32 -23.79 -14.19
N LYS A 202 -9.38 -22.47 -14.05
CA LYS A 202 -10.63 -21.73 -13.86
C LYS A 202 -10.52 -20.36 -14.52
N GLU A 203 -11.27 -20.22 -15.60
CA GLU A 203 -11.29 -19.02 -16.44
C GLU A 203 -12.61 -18.27 -16.21
N ILE A 204 -12.53 -16.94 -16.06
CA ILE A 204 -13.69 -16.05 -16.05
C ILE A 204 -13.77 -15.33 -17.40
N PRO A 205 -14.87 -15.45 -18.16
CA PRO A 205 -14.96 -14.85 -19.49
C PRO A 205 -14.73 -13.32 -19.49
N VAL A 206 -13.93 -12.85 -20.44
CA VAL A 206 -13.65 -11.43 -20.67
C VAL A 206 -13.90 -11.11 -22.13
N ALA A 207 -14.56 -9.98 -22.41
CA ALA A 207 -14.70 -9.43 -23.75
C ALA A 207 -14.34 -7.94 -23.78
N ILE A 208 -13.36 -7.57 -24.60
CA ILE A 208 -13.03 -6.17 -24.87
C ILE A 208 -13.83 -5.73 -26.10
N LYS A 209 -14.81 -4.85 -25.92
CA LYS A 209 -15.59 -4.25 -27.03
C LYS A 209 -14.95 -2.98 -27.56
N ASP A 210 -14.25 -2.24 -26.69
CA ASP A 210 -13.48 -1.06 -27.09
C ASP A 210 -11.98 -1.35 -27.00
N GLU A 211 -11.40 -1.79 -28.12
CA GLU A 211 -9.99 -2.17 -28.20
C GLU A 211 -9.03 -0.97 -28.14
N GLU A 212 -9.47 0.23 -28.54
CA GLU A 212 -8.62 1.42 -28.58
C GLU A 212 -8.30 1.93 -27.17
N HIS A 213 -9.29 1.84 -26.28
CA HIS A 213 -9.20 2.34 -24.91
C HIS A 213 -8.72 1.27 -23.92
N CYS A 214 -8.85 -0.01 -24.26
CA CYS A 214 -8.35 -1.14 -23.46
C CYS A 214 -7.52 -2.09 -24.34
N GLY A 215 -6.20 -2.05 -24.19
CA GLY A 215 -5.29 -2.89 -24.98
C GLY A 215 -5.13 -4.31 -24.44
N SER A 216 -5.30 -4.48 -23.11
CA SER A 216 -5.19 -5.76 -22.43
C SER A 216 -6.09 -5.79 -21.20
N PHE A 217 -6.77 -6.90 -20.96
CA PHE A 217 -7.56 -7.14 -19.76
C PHE A 217 -7.39 -8.59 -19.32
N THR A 218 -6.96 -8.78 -18.08
CA THR A 218 -6.68 -10.08 -17.48
C THR A 218 -7.48 -10.28 -16.21
N ILE A 219 -8.11 -11.45 -16.06
CA ILE A 219 -8.73 -11.89 -14.81
C ILE A 219 -8.02 -13.15 -14.29
N SER A 220 -7.45 -13.05 -13.10
CA SER A 220 -6.95 -14.20 -12.34
C SER A 220 -7.96 -14.63 -11.28
N TYR A 221 -8.30 -15.92 -11.23
CA TYR A 221 -9.25 -16.44 -10.25
C TYR A 221 -8.54 -16.95 -8.98
N VAL A 222 -9.04 -16.53 -7.82
CA VAL A 222 -8.54 -16.93 -6.50
C VAL A 222 -9.69 -17.46 -5.66
N SER A 223 -9.48 -18.57 -4.93
CA SER A 223 -10.46 -19.12 -4.00
C SER A 223 -9.86 -19.37 -2.61
N GLY A 224 -10.72 -19.63 -1.63
CA GLY A 224 -10.30 -19.89 -0.25
C GLY A 224 -9.98 -18.62 0.52
N VAL A 225 -10.59 -17.50 0.14
CA VAL A 225 -10.38 -16.20 0.78
C VAL A 225 -11.28 -16.08 2.01
N ARG A 226 -10.77 -15.42 3.04
CA ARG A 226 -11.52 -14.93 4.19
C ARG A 226 -11.18 -13.47 4.38
N VAL A 227 -12.15 -12.59 4.16
CA VAL A 227 -11.98 -11.16 4.36
C VAL A 227 -11.83 -10.87 5.86
N GLY A 228 -10.84 -10.05 6.20
CA GLY A 228 -10.52 -9.69 7.58
C GLY A 228 -9.41 -8.65 7.66
N SER A 229 -8.82 -8.50 8.84
CA SER A 229 -7.70 -7.57 9.03
C SER A 229 -6.44 -8.01 8.30
N SER A 230 -5.70 -7.04 7.75
CA SER A 230 -4.44 -7.25 7.04
C SER A 230 -3.31 -7.70 7.98
N PRO A 231 -2.27 -8.39 7.46
CA PRO A 231 -1.03 -8.55 8.21
C PRO A 231 -0.48 -7.19 8.63
N GLN A 232 0.05 -7.10 9.84
CA GLN A 232 0.48 -5.81 10.42
C GLN A 232 1.57 -5.11 9.60
N TRP A 233 2.48 -5.87 8.99
CA TRP A 233 3.53 -5.31 8.15
C TRP A 233 2.96 -4.68 6.86
N VAL A 234 1.86 -5.22 6.31
CA VAL A 234 1.18 -4.66 5.13
C VAL A 234 0.51 -3.34 5.49
N SER A 235 -0.28 -3.33 6.57
CA SER A 235 -0.98 -2.13 7.02
C SER A 235 0.00 -1.03 7.43
N SER A 236 1.12 -1.37 8.09
CA SER A 236 2.18 -0.43 8.46
C SER A 236 2.86 0.18 7.23
N ARG A 237 3.23 -0.62 6.23
CA ARG A 237 3.85 -0.11 4.99
C ARG A 237 2.89 0.79 4.21
N LEU A 238 1.63 0.40 4.08
CA LEU A 238 0.61 1.24 3.45
C LEU A 238 0.43 2.56 4.18
N ALA A 239 0.40 2.55 5.51
CA ALA A 239 0.30 3.77 6.32
C ALA A 239 1.48 4.71 6.07
N HIS A 240 2.72 4.20 6.02
CA HIS A 240 3.89 5.01 5.68
C HIS A 240 3.87 5.57 4.24
N LEU A 241 3.20 4.86 3.33
CA LEU A 241 2.95 5.31 1.96
C LEU A 241 1.74 6.25 1.85
N GLY A 242 1.05 6.56 2.95
CA GLY A 242 -0.07 7.48 3.02
C GLY A 242 -1.44 6.86 2.72
N MET A 243 -1.57 5.53 2.83
CA MET A 243 -2.82 4.81 2.64
C MET A 243 -3.35 4.22 3.95
N ARG A 244 -4.64 4.42 4.21
CA ARG A 244 -5.33 3.77 5.33
C ARG A 244 -5.61 2.31 4.96
N SER A 245 -5.32 1.40 5.89
CA SER A 245 -5.70 -0.02 5.81
C SER A 245 -7.23 -0.18 5.79
N ILE A 246 -7.73 -1.10 4.98
CA ILE A 246 -9.16 -1.40 4.83
C ILE A 246 -9.43 -2.85 5.25
N ASN A 247 -8.92 -3.81 4.48
CA ASN A 247 -8.99 -5.23 4.76
C ASN A 247 -7.85 -5.95 4.02
N ASN A 248 -7.60 -7.21 4.37
CA ASN A 248 -6.51 -8.02 3.82
C ASN A 248 -6.52 -8.14 2.28
N VAL A 249 -7.69 -8.12 1.64
CA VAL A 249 -7.82 -8.20 0.17
C VAL A 249 -7.47 -6.88 -0.49
N VAL A 250 -8.08 -5.78 -0.04
CA VAL A 250 -7.85 -4.44 -0.59
C VAL A 250 -6.43 -3.97 -0.32
N ASP A 251 -5.89 -4.28 0.85
CA ASP A 251 -4.54 -3.88 1.22
C ASP A 251 -3.47 -4.69 0.47
N ALA A 252 -3.71 -5.98 0.20
CA ALA A 252 -2.84 -6.76 -0.69
C ALA A 252 -2.83 -6.15 -2.10
N SER A 253 -4.01 -5.77 -2.63
CA SER A 253 -4.13 -5.09 -3.92
C SER A 253 -3.33 -3.78 -3.97
N ASN A 254 -3.50 -2.93 -2.95
CA ASN A 254 -2.82 -1.65 -2.82
C ASN A 254 -1.30 -1.82 -2.71
N LEU A 255 -0.83 -2.73 -1.85
CA LEU A 255 0.61 -2.94 -1.67
C LEU A 255 1.24 -3.49 -2.95
N VAL A 256 0.59 -4.42 -3.65
CA VAL A 256 1.05 -4.91 -4.97
C VAL A 256 1.17 -3.77 -5.96
N MET A 257 0.19 -2.87 -6.03
CA MET A 257 0.26 -1.68 -6.90
C MET A 257 1.46 -0.79 -6.55
N TRP A 258 1.71 -0.54 -5.26
CA TRP A 258 2.87 0.23 -4.81
C TRP A 258 4.20 -0.48 -5.10
N GLU A 259 4.26 -1.80 -4.93
CA GLU A 259 5.47 -2.57 -5.18
C GLU A 259 5.77 -2.66 -6.68
N THR A 260 4.77 -2.90 -7.52
CA THR A 260 4.96 -3.32 -8.92
C THR A 260 4.60 -2.27 -9.96
N ASN A 261 3.97 -1.15 -9.57
CA ASN A 261 3.31 -0.23 -10.49
C ASN A 261 2.18 -0.87 -11.32
N GLN A 262 1.58 -1.95 -10.83
CA GLN A 262 0.43 -2.59 -11.46
C GLN A 262 -0.81 -2.37 -10.59
N PRO A 263 -1.62 -1.33 -10.86
CA PRO A 263 -2.96 -1.27 -10.31
C PRO A 263 -3.72 -2.54 -10.69
N ASN A 264 -4.41 -3.09 -9.70
CA ASN A 264 -5.22 -4.28 -9.81
C ASN A 264 -6.50 -4.04 -9.00
N HIS A 265 -7.55 -4.80 -9.29
CA HIS A 265 -8.82 -4.69 -8.58
C HIS A 265 -9.34 -6.09 -8.26
N ALA A 266 -9.90 -6.28 -7.07
CA ALA A 266 -10.49 -7.55 -6.66
C ALA A 266 -12.01 -7.42 -6.67
N TYR A 267 -12.67 -8.22 -7.51
CA TYR A 267 -14.12 -8.38 -7.52
C TYR A 267 -14.52 -9.63 -6.75
N ASP A 268 -15.70 -9.62 -6.14
CA ASP A 268 -16.33 -10.86 -5.66
C ASP A 268 -16.75 -11.70 -6.88
N ALA A 269 -16.11 -12.85 -7.07
CA ALA A 269 -16.34 -13.70 -8.24
C ALA A 269 -17.69 -14.44 -8.21
N ASP A 270 -18.36 -14.46 -7.06
CA ASP A 270 -19.73 -14.98 -6.95
C ASP A 270 -20.77 -13.90 -7.30
N VAL A 271 -20.37 -12.62 -7.31
CA VAL A 271 -21.19 -11.48 -7.76
C VAL A 271 -20.95 -11.20 -9.24
N VAL A 272 -19.69 -11.00 -9.65
CA VAL A 272 -19.30 -10.68 -11.03
C VAL A 272 -18.50 -11.85 -11.60
N SER A 273 -19.10 -12.59 -12.53
CA SER A 273 -18.54 -13.84 -13.06
C SER A 273 -18.26 -13.81 -14.58
N SER A 274 -18.33 -12.63 -15.18
CA SER A 274 -17.90 -12.35 -16.55
C SER A 274 -17.71 -10.85 -16.73
N PHE A 275 -16.84 -10.43 -17.64
CA PHE A 275 -16.50 -9.01 -17.82
C PHE A 275 -16.65 -8.57 -19.27
N VAL A 276 -17.18 -7.36 -19.46
CA VAL A 276 -17.23 -6.66 -20.74
C VAL A 276 -16.62 -5.27 -20.56
N VAL A 277 -15.62 -4.93 -21.36
CA VAL A 277 -14.99 -3.61 -21.35
C VAL A 277 -15.52 -2.80 -22.53
N ARG A 278 -16.23 -1.70 -22.26
CA ARG A 278 -16.89 -0.87 -23.28
C ARG A 278 -16.95 0.59 -22.86
N LEU A 279 -17.19 1.48 -23.82
CA LEU A 279 -17.54 2.86 -23.51
C LEU A 279 -18.93 2.96 -22.87
N ALA A 280 -19.10 4.02 -22.07
CA ALA A 280 -20.39 4.38 -21.50
C ALA A 280 -21.39 4.80 -22.59
N ARG A 281 -22.67 4.64 -22.28
CA ARG A 281 -23.77 5.10 -23.12
C ARG A 281 -24.20 6.51 -22.74
N ASP A 282 -24.86 7.18 -23.67
CA ASP A 282 -25.45 8.49 -23.39
C ASP A 282 -26.48 8.38 -22.25
N GLY A 283 -26.33 9.24 -21.25
CA GLY A 283 -27.14 9.25 -20.04
C GLY A 283 -26.87 8.11 -19.03
N GLU A 284 -25.82 7.30 -19.23
CA GLU A 284 -25.44 6.26 -18.27
C GLU A 284 -24.94 6.87 -16.95
N VAL A 285 -25.29 6.23 -15.84
CA VAL A 285 -24.88 6.65 -14.49
C VAL A 285 -24.27 5.47 -13.74
N MET A 286 -23.35 5.75 -12.83
CA MET A 286 -22.82 4.75 -11.91
C MET A 286 -22.59 5.33 -10.52
N THR A 287 -22.67 4.48 -9.50
CA THR A 287 -22.30 4.84 -8.13
C THR A 287 -20.91 4.26 -7.83
N THR A 288 -19.94 5.13 -7.56
CA THR A 288 -18.58 4.72 -7.21
C THR A 288 -18.45 4.37 -5.73
N LEU A 289 -17.33 3.75 -5.35
CA LEU A 289 -17.02 3.33 -3.97
C LEU A 289 -17.12 4.43 -2.90
N ASP A 290 -17.01 5.71 -3.27
CA ASP A 290 -17.22 6.84 -2.36
C ASP A 290 -18.70 7.19 -2.12
N GLY A 291 -19.62 6.41 -2.69
CA GLY A 291 -21.07 6.59 -2.59
C GLY A 291 -21.63 7.69 -3.49
N ALA A 292 -20.80 8.33 -4.32
CA ALA A 292 -21.25 9.38 -5.23
C ALA A 292 -21.85 8.78 -6.52
N GLU A 293 -23.02 9.28 -6.91
CA GLU A 293 -23.59 9.01 -8.23
C GLU A 293 -22.92 9.92 -9.28
N ARG A 294 -22.51 9.34 -10.41
CA ARG A 294 -21.78 10.02 -11.47
C ARG A 294 -22.50 9.87 -12.80
N SER A 295 -22.76 10.99 -13.46
CA SER A 295 -23.20 10.99 -14.86
C SER A 295 -22.00 10.80 -15.78
N LEU A 296 -22.03 9.72 -16.55
CA LEU A 296 -20.91 9.30 -17.40
C LEU A 296 -20.95 10.01 -18.75
N SER A 297 -19.76 10.26 -19.29
CA SER A 297 -19.55 10.67 -20.68
C SER A 297 -19.46 9.43 -21.56
N VAL A 298 -19.91 9.50 -22.82
CA VAL A 298 -19.72 8.44 -23.83
C VAL A 298 -18.25 8.13 -24.14
N GLU A 299 -17.32 8.96 -23.66
CA GLU A 299 -15.87 8.74 -23.74
C GLU A 299 -15.30 8.00 -22.50
N ASP A 300 -16.11 7.78 -21.46
CA ASP A 300 -15.69 7.03 -20.28
C ASP A 300 -15.66 5.54 -20.59
N LEU A 301 -14.50 4.92 -20.37
CA LEU A 301 -14.35 3.48 -20.46
C LEU A 301 -14.86 2.83 -19.17
N LEU A 302 -15.76 1.86 -19.32
CA LEU A 302 -16.34 1.10 -18.22
C LEU A 302 -15.90 -0.35 -18.26
N ILE A 303 -15.80 -0.91 -17.07
CA ILE A 303 -15.77 -2.36 -16.84
C ILE A 303 -17.18 -2.73 -16.42
N CYS A 304 -17.78 -3.71 -17.10
CA CYS A 304 -19.16 -4.13 -16.88
C CYS A 304 -19.25 -5.61 -16.55
N ASP A 305 -20.26 -6.00 -15.76
CA ASP A 305 -20.62 -7.41 -15.63
C ASP A 305 -21.17 -7.91 -16.97
N GLY A 306 -20.57 -8.97 -17.52
CA GLY A 306 -21.00 -9.57 -18.77
C GLY A 306 -22.38 -10.23 -18.71
N LYS A 307 -22.94 -10.46 -17.51
CA LYS A 307 -24.27 -11.06 -17.34
C LYS A 307 -25.40 -10.11 -17.73
N ASP A 308 -25.34 -8.86 -17.28
CA ASP A 308 -26.41 -7.87 -17.46
C ASP A 308 -25.92 -6.51 -17.97
N ASP A 309 -24.63 -6.38 -18.25
CA ASP A 309 -23.96 -5.20 -18.81
C ASP A 309 -24.01 -3.97 -17.88
N SER A 310 -24.24 -4.19 -16.59
CA SER A 310 -24.14 -3.18 -15.53
C SER A 310 -22.68 -2.76 -15.29
N ALA A 311 -22.44 -1.47 -15.02
CA ALA A 311 -21.09 -0.96 -14.76
C ALA A 311 -20.61 -1.36 -13.36
N VAL A 312 -19.44 -2.00 -13.30
CA VAL A 312 -18.75 -2.43 -12.07
C VAL A 312 -17.44 -1.65 -11.84
N GLY A 313 -17.11 -0.72 -12.74
CA GLY A 313 -15.97 0.16 -12.55
C GLY A 313 -15.80 1.18 -13.66
N LEU A 314 -15.30 2.36 -13.29
CA LEU A 314 -14.74 3.34 -14.20
C LEU A 314 -13.28 2.94 -14.44
N ALA A 315 -12.99 2.44 -15.64
CA ALA A 315 -11.76 1.73 -15.96
C ALA A 315 -10.51 2.54 -15.63
N GLY A 316 -9.63 1.97 -14.79
CA GLY A 316 -8.40 2.61 -14.34
C GLY A 316 -8.57 3.80 -13.40
N VAL A 317 -9.79 4.11 -12.95
CA VAL A 317 -10.08 5.24 -12.07
C VAL A 317 -10.63 4.79 -10.71
N MET A 318 -11.80 4.13 -10.68
CA MET A 318 -12.47 3.74 -9.44
C MET A 318 -13.49 2.63 -9.68
N GLY A 319 -13.57 1.67 -8.76
CA GLY A 319 -14.60 0.63 -8.77
C GLY A 319 -16.00 1.16 -8.44
N ASP A 320 -17.02 0.37 -8.73
CA ASP A 320 -18.39 0.66 -8.29
C ASP A 320 -18.61 0.20 -6.84
N LEU A 321 -19.72 0.67 -6.24
CA LEU A 321 -20.08 0.31 -4.87
C LEU A 321 -20.69 -1.09 -4.73
N HIS A 322 -21.34 -1.64 -5.76
CA HIS A 322 -22.14 -2.86 -5.65
C HIS A 322 -21.33 -4.15 -5.86
N SER A 323 -20.18 -4.08 -6.54
CA SER A 323 -19.26 -5.22 -6.68
C SER A 323 -18.14 -5.24 -5.61
N GLU A 324 -18.25 -4.39 -4.58
CA GLU A 324 -17.27 -4.30 -3.50
C GLU A 324 -17.10 -5.63 -2.75
N ILE A 325 -15.86 -5.91 -2.33
CA ILE A 325 -15.52 -7.03 -1.46
C ILE A 325 -16.19 -6.89 -0.09
N THR A 326 -16.87 -7.94 0.36
CA THR A 326 -17.57 -7.98 1.64
C THR A 326 -17.01 -9.07 2.56
N ASP A 327 -17.41 -9.07 3.83
CA ASP A 327 -17.05 -10.15 4.79
C ASP A 327 -17.52 -11.55 4.34
N ALA A 328 -18.49 -11.62 3.42
CA ALA A 328 -19.00 -12.88 2.86
C ALA A 328 -18.19 -13.38 1.65
N THR A 329 -17.31 -12.55 1.07
CA THR A 329 -16.56 -12.89 -0.14
C THR A 329 -15.54 -13.99 0.14
N VAL A 330 -15.60 -15.07 -0.64
CA VAL A 330 -14.70 -16.24 -0.52
C VAL A 330 -13.93 -16.55 -1.81
N ASN A 331 -14.39 -15.98 -2.93
CA ASN A 331 -13.84 -16.17 -4.26
C ASN A 331 -13.58 -14.79 -4.89
N LEU A 332 -12.39 -14.60 -5.47
CA LEU A 332 -11.99 -13.34 -6.08
C LEU A 332 -11.74 -13.50 -7.58
N ALA A 333 -12.13 -12.49 -8.33
CA ALA A 333 -11.67 -12.23 -9.68
C ALA A 333 -10.73 -11.02 -9.62
N ILE A 334 -9.43 -11.26 -9.80
CA ILE A 334 -8.41 -10.21 -9.73
C ILE A 334 -8.17 -9.68 -11.14
N GLU A 335 -8.57 -8.43 -11.35
CA GLU A 335 -8.31 -7.65 -12.54
C GLU A 335 -6.86 -7.16 -12.58
N SER A 336 -6.24 -7.31 -13.74
CA SER A 336 -5.09 -6.52 -14.16
C SER A 336 -5.23 -6.15 -15.62
N ALA A 337 -5.07 -4.87 -15.93
CA ALA A 337 -5.36 -4.36 -17.26
C ALA A 337 -4.28 -3.38 -17.74
N TRP A 338 -4.32 -3.10 -19.04
CA TRP A 338 -3.67 -1.97 -19.66
C TRP A 338 -4.73 -1.12 -20.36
N PHE A 339 -4.93 0.08 -19.85
CA PHE A 339 -5.82 1.08 -20.41
C PHE A 339 -5.02 2.16 -21.14
N ASN A 340 -5.66 2.79 -22.13
CA ASN A 340 -5.07 3.95 -22.78
C ASN A 340 -4.83 5.08 -21.74
N PRO A 341 -3.58 5.56 -21.58
CA PRO A 341 -3.25 6.55 -20.54
C PRO A 341 -4.02 7.87 -20.66
N ASP A 342 -4.27 8.35 -21.89
CA ASP A 342 -4.99 9.61 -22.10
C ASP A 342 -6.46 9.49 -21.72
N SER A 343 -7.09 8.36 -22.08
CA SER A 343 -8.49 8.09 -21.73
C SER A 343 -8.71 8.07 -20.22
N VAL A 344 -7.82 7.40 -19.46
CA VAL A 344 -7.88 7.37 -18.00
C VAL A 344 -7.69 8.77 -17.41
N ARG A 345 -6.70 9.53 -17.92
CA ARG A 345 -6.45 10.92 -17.49
C ARG A 345 -7.69 11.80 -17.65
N PHE A 346 -8.33 11.74 -18.82
CA PHE A 346 -9.52 12.54 -19.09
C PHE A 346 -10.71 12.13 -18.22
N ALA A 347 -10.93 10.82 -18.00
CA ALA A 347 -11.98 10.34 -17.11
C ALA A 347 -11.74 10.78 -15.65
N ALA A 348 -10.53 10.60 -15.13
CA ALA A 348 -10.12 11.06 -13.80
C ALA A 348 -10.37 12.57 -13.60
N GLN A 349 -9.97 13.39 -14.58
CA GLN A 349 -10.18 14.84 -14.53
C GLN A 349 -11.67 15.21 -14.61
N ARG A 350 -12.42 14.60 -15.52
CA ARG A 350 -13.85 14.86 -15.76
C ARG A 350 -14.67 14.61 -14.50
N HIS A 351 -14.37 13.52 -13.78
CA HIS A 351 -15.09 13.10 -12.58
C HIS A 351 -14.49 13.64 -11.28
N GLY A 352 -13.40 14.41 -11.34
CA GLY A 352 -12.71 14.91 -10.15
C GLY A 352 -12.12 13.79 -9.28
N LEU A 353 -11.77 12.64 -9.89
CA LEU A 353 -11.27 11.44 -9.22
C LEU A 353 -9.80 11.20 -9.54
N ARG A 354 -8.93 11.57 -8.60
CA ARG A 354 -7.49 11.30 -8.70
C ARG A 354 -7.09 10.21 -7.72
N SER A 355 -7.27 8.95 -8.14
CA SER A 355 -6.89 7.77 -7.36
C SER A 355 -5.43 7.38 -7.60
N GLU A 356 -4.88 6.57 -6.70
CA GLU A 356 -3.55 5.98 -6.88
C GLU A 356 -3.45 5.12 -8.15
N ALA A 357 -4.55 4.48 -8.56
CA ALA A 357 -4.63 3.75 -9.81
C ALA A 357 -4.59 4.69 -11.02
N SER A 358 -5.40 5.75 -11.04
CA SER A 358 -5.47 6.64 -12.21
C SER A 358 -4.17 7.39 -12.45
N VAL A 359 -3.46 7.77 -11.39
CA VAL A 359 -2.13 8.40 -11.46
C VAL A 359 -1.08 7.50 -12.13
N ARG A 360 -1.20 6.17 -11.96
CA ARG A 360 -0.30 5.19 -12.59
C ARG A 360 -0.69 4.92 -14.03
N PHE A 361 -1.97 4.62 -14.27
CA PHE A 361 -2.47 4.37 -15.61
C PHE A 361 -2.30 5.56 -16.56
N GLU A 362 -2.50 6.81 -16.09
CA GLU A 362 -2.32 8.01 -16.92
C GLU A 362 -0.86 8.26 -17.37
N ARG A 363 0.10 7.58 -16.73
CA ARG A 363 1.53 7.63 -17.08
C ARG A 363 1.96 6.40 -17.87
N GLY A 364 1.36 5.25 -17.56
CA GLY A 364 1.60 3.97 -18.19
C GLY A 364 1.98 2.90 -17.18
N THR A 365 1.47 1.70 -17.41
CA THR A 365 1.77 0.49 -16.64
C THR A 365 2.36 -0.57 -17.57
N ASP A 366 3.05 -1.55 -17.01
CA ASP A 366 3.60 -2.67 -17.79
C ASP A 366 2.47 -3.63 -18.20
N PRO A 367 2.19 -3.81 -19.51
CA PRO A 367 1.13 -4.72 -19.94
C PRO A 367 1.39 -6.19 -19.59
N GLU A 368 2.63 -6.56 -19.23
CA GLU A 368 2.99 -7.92 -18.80
C GLU A 368 3.03 -8.07 -17.26
N GLY A 369 2.77 -7.00 -16.50
CA GLY A 369 2.91 -6.98 -15.04
C GLY A 369 1.90 -7.85 -14.28
N TRP A 370 0.85 -8.31 -14.95
CA TRP A 370 -0.28 -9.03 -14.33
C TRP A 370 0.12 -10.34 -13.66
N VAL A 371 1.10 -11.08 -14.19
CA VAL A 371 1.55 -12.36 -13.60
C VAL A 371 2.14 -12.11 -12.22
N LEU A 372 3.12 -11.21 -12.16
CA LEU A 372 3.83 -10.86 -10.94
C LEU A 372 2.87 -10.26 -9.91
N ALA A 373 1.94 -9.41 -10.36
CA ALA A 373 0.94 -8.80 -9.50
C ALA A 373 0.02 -9.84 -8.85
N ALA A 374 -0.50 -10.81 -9.62
CA ALA A 374 -1.36 -11.87 -9.10
C ALA A 374 -0.62 -12.80 -8.13
N GLU A 375 0.62 -13.19 -8.46
CA GLU A 375 1.43 -14.04 -7.59
C GLU A 375 1.77 -13.33 -6.28
N ARG A 376 2.16 -12.06 -6.33
CA ARG A 376 2.47 -11.25 -5.15
C ARG A 376 1.23 -11.02 -4.29
N PHE A 377 0.07 -10.74 -4.91
CA PHE A 377 -1.20 -10.59 -4.23
C PHE A 377 -1.53 -11.83 -3.39
N VAL A 378 -1.46 -13.01 -3.99
CA VAL A 378 -1.76 -14.28 -3.31
C VAL A 378 -0.71 -14.61 -2.24
N THR A 379 0.55 -14.22 -2.46
CA THR A 379 1.62 -14.36 -1.46
C THR A 379 1.29 -13.60 -0.18
N ILE A 380 0.86 -12.35 -0.31
CA ILE A 380 0.47 -11.51 0.85
C ILE A 380 -0.79 -12.07 1.49
N LEU A 381 -1.81 -12.39 0.69
CA LEU A 381 -3.10 -12.82 1.19
C LEU A 381 -3.00 -14.15 1.96
N ARG A 382 -2.05 -15.02 1.60
CA ARG A 382 -1.83 -16.31 2.29
C ARG A 382 -1.47 -16.17 3.77
N GLU A 383 -0.89 -15.05 4.19
CA GLU A 383 -0.58 -14.82 5.61
C GLU A 383 -1.84 -14.73 6.49
N THR A 384 -2.96 -14.28 5.92
CA THR A 384 -4.26 -14.23 6.61
C THR A 384 -5.23 -15.33 6.16
N CYS A 385 -5.01 -15.88 4.96
CA CYS A 385 -5.79 -16.96 4.36
C CYS A 385 -4.86 -18.12 3.96
N PRO A 386 -4.39 -18.98 4.88
CA PRO A 386 -3.40 -20.03 4.57
C PRO A 386 -3.80 -20.98 3.43
N ASP A 387 -5.11 -21.21 3.28
CA ASP A 387 -5.70 -22.11 2.29
C ASP A 387 -6.03 -21.41 0.95
N VAL A 388 -5.57 -20.16 0.74
CA VAL A 388 -5.82 -19.41 -0.50
C VAL A 388 -5.13 -20.06 -1.70
N VAL A 389 -5.88 -20.20 -2.80
CA VAL A 389 -5.42 -20.84 -4.03
C VAL A 389 -5.55 -19.89 -5.21
N LEU A 390 -4.41 -19.62 -5.88
CA LEU A 390 -4.40 -19.05 -7.22
C LEU A 390 -4.69 -20.16 -8.23
N HIS A 391 -5.69 -19.99 -9.09
CA HIS A 391 -6.05 -20.99 -10.08
C HIS A 391 -5.29 -20.80 -11.40
N ALA A 392 -5.05 -21.90 -12.11
CA ALA A 392 -4.47 -21.87 -13.45
C ALA A 392 -5.47 -21.32 -14.49
N SER A 393 -4.96 -21.01 -15.69
CA SER A 393 -5.73 -20.51 -16.84
C SER A 393 -6.46 -19.19 -16.58
N PRO A 394 -5.72 -18.11 -16.24
CA PRO A 394 -6.32 -16.77 -16.19
C PRO A 394 -6.89 -16.41 -17.57
N ALA A 395 -7.99 -15.67 -17.59
CA ALA A 395 -8.52 -15.12 -18.83
C ALA A 395 -7.65 -13.94 -19.25
N VAL A 396 -6.94 -14.06 -20.36
CA VAL A 396 -6.04 -13.02 -20.88
C VAL A 396 -6.53 -12.60 -22.26
N VAL A 397 -7.09 -11.40 -22.36
CA VAL A 397 -7.53 -10.81 -23.64
C VAL A 397 -6.64 -9.64 -23.98
N ARG A 398 -5.95 -9.72 -25.13
CA ARG A 398 -5.04 -8.69 -25.62
C ARG A 398 -5.28 -8.40 -27.10
N ASN A 399 -5.18 -7.13 -27.47
CA ASN A 399 -5.31 -6.67 -28.85
C ASN A 399 -4.11 -5.83 -29.32
N GLY A 400 -4.18 -5.33 -30.55
CA GLY A 400 -3.09 -4.61 -31.21
C GLY A 400 -2.79 -3.20 -30.67
N HIS A 401 -3.66 -2.63 -29.83
CA HIS A 401 -3.41 -1.32 -29.20
C HIS A 401 -2.58 -1.42 -27.93
N CYS A 402 -2.41 -2.63 -27.38
CA CYS A 402 -1.49 -2.87 -26.28
C CYS A 402 -0.04 -2.54 -26.68
N PRO A 403 0.76 -1.87 -25.83
CA PRO A 403 2.14 -1.52 -26.14
C PRO A 403 2.95 -2.74 -26.60
N GLN A 404 3.71 -2.51 -27.67
CA GLN A 404 4.60 -3.51 -28.27
C GLN A 404 6.05 -3.13 -27.99
N VAL A 405 6.88 -4.13 -27.71
CA VAL A 405 8.33 -3.94 -27.58
C VAL A 405 8.87 -3.39 -28.90
N ARG A 406 9.64 -2.29 -28.83
CA ARG A 406 10.24 -1.64 -30.00
C ARG A 406 11.72 -1.99 -30.09
N GLU A 407 12.15 -2.48 -31.24
CA GLU A 407 13.57 -2.61 -31.54
C GLU A 407 14.15 -1.23 -31.90
N VAL A 408 15.16 -0.79 -31.15
CA VAL A 408 15.88 0.46 -31.40
C VAL A 408 17.30 0.14 -31.81
N LYS A 409 17.69 0.56 -33.02
CA LYS A 409 19.07 0.40 -33.51
C LYS A 409 19.93 1.56 -33.04
N VAL A 410 20.95 1.26 -32.24
CA VAL A 410 21.91 2.22 -31.71
C VAL A 410 23.31 1.85 -32.19
N SER A 411 24.11 2.83 -32.62
CA SER A 411 25.52 2.62 -32.91
C SER A 411 26.41 3.29 -31.87
N ALA A 412 27.51 2.62 -31.50
CA ALA A 412 28.50 3.17 -30.57
C ALA A 412 29.04 4.52 -31.04
N GLN A 413 29.28 4.68 -32.35
CA GLN A 413 29.74 5.94 -32.93
C GLN A 413 28.74 7.09 -32.73
N GLN A 414 27.43 6.83 -32.85
CA GLN A 414 26.42 7.86 -32.60
C GLN A 414 26.39 8.27 -31.12
N VAL A 415 26.50 7.31 -30.20
CA VAL A 415 26.55 7.56 -28.76
C VAL A 415 27.75 8.43 -28.41
N GLU A 416 28.95 8.05 -28.84
CA GLU A 416 30.18 8.81 -28.58
C GLU A 416 30.15 10.22 -29.19
N LYS A 417 29.60 10.34 -30.41
CA LYS A 417 29.44 11.64 -31.08
C LYS A 417 28.49 12.56 -30.28
N LEU A 418 27.43 12.01 -29.70
CA LEU A 418 26.46 12.78 -28.92
C LEU A 418 27.02 13.18 -27.55
N LEU A 419 27.69 12.25 -26.86
CA LEU A 419 28.23 12.47 -25.51
C LEU A 419 29.56 13.24 -25.51
N GLY A 420 30.32 13.20 -26.61
CA GLY A 420 31.66 13.79 -26.69
C GLY A 420 32.73 13.02 -25.93
N VAL A 421 32.46 11.78 -25.51
CA VAL A 421 33.37 10.90 -24.76
C VAL A 421 33.36 9.49 -25.32
N HIS A 422 34.50 8.80 -25.26
CA HIS A 422 34.60 7.39 -25.61
C HIS A 422 34.04 6.51 -24.49
N VAL A 423 33.15 5.57 -24.84
CA VAL A 423 32.59 4.58 -23.92
C VAL A 423 32.84 3.20 -24.54
N PRO A 424 33.53 2.27 -23.86
CA PRO A 424 33.75 0.94 -24.42
C PRO A 424 32.43 0.22 -24.75
N VAL A 425 32.38 -0.49 -25.88
CA VAL A 425 31.17 -1.20 -26.34
C VAL A 425 30.68 -2.19 -25.28
N ASP A 426 31.59 -2.94 -24.65
CA ASP A 426 31.23 -3.89 -23.58
C ASP A 426 30.56 -3.20 -22.39
N LYS A 427 30.96 -1.96 -22.08
CA LYS A 427 30.32 -1.15 -21.03
C LYS A 427 28.93 -0.66 -21.46
N MET A 428 28.77 -0.26 -22.73
CA MET A 428 27.45 0.10 -23.26
C MET A 428 26.48 -1.08 -23.19
N LEU A 429 26.92 -2.26 -23.64
CA LEU A 429 26.12 -3.50 -23.58
C LEU A 429 25.76 -3.84 -22.14
N SER A 430 26.74 -3.82 -21.23
CA SER A 430 26.51 -4.08 -19.81
C SER A 430 25.48 -3.14 -19.16
N ILE A 431 25.37 -1.88 -19.59
CA ILE A 431 24.37 -0.93 -19.07
C ILE A 431 22.99 -1.15 -19.69
N LEU A 432 22.94 -1.61 -20.95
CA LEU A 432 21.67 -1.93 -21.61
C LEU A 432 21.09 -3.27 -21.16
N ASP A 433 21.95 -4.20 -20.74
CA ASP A 433 21.59 -5.53 -20.24
C ASP A 433 21.32 -5.55 -18.72
N SER A 434 21.68 -4.48 -17.98
CA SER A 434 21.59 -4.41 -16.51
C SER A 434 20.20 -4.21 -15.95
#